data_AF-A0A6G8Q714-F1
#
_entry.id   AF-A0A6G8Q714-F1
#
_cell.length_a   1.000
_cell.length_b   1.000
_cell.length_c   1.000
_cell.angle_alpha   90.00
_cell.angle_beta   90.00
_cell.angle_gamma   90.00
#
_symmetry.space_group_name_H-M   'P 1'
#
loop_
_entity.id
_entity.type
_entity.pdbx_description
1 polymer ?
#
loop_
_entity_poly.entity_id
_entity_poly.type
_entity_poly.pdbx_seq_one_letter_code
_entity_poly.pdbx_strand_id
1 'polypeptide(L)' 'MTGKGRKFVLYRDFKTGYRWRLRSPTGETLAASASGHREKSACEAELRIFAADHPGAGILDATARGTVG' A
#
# COMPACT_ATOMS: atom_id res chain seq x y z
N MET A 1 10.35 9.23 -20.41
CA MET A 1 9.36 8.14 -20.34
C MET A 1 9.18 7.74 -18.88
N THR A 2 8.28 8.38 -18.12
CA THR A 2 7.96 7.95 -16.75
C THR A 2 7.11 6.69 -16.86
N GLY A 3 7.77 5.53 -16.85
CA GLY A 3 7.07 4.27 -16.63
C GLY A 3 6.28 4.42 -15.33
N LYS A 4 4.97 4.17 -15.37
CA LYS A 4 4.15 4.12 -14.16
C LYS A 4 4.82 3.10 -13.22
N GLY A 5 5.57 3.60 -12.23
CA GLY A 5 6.33 2.77 -11.32
C GLY A 5 5.43 1.85 -10.51
N ARG A 6 6.06 0.91 -9.80
CA ARG A 6 5.38 0.06 -8.82
C ARG A 6 4.60 0.95 -7.84
N LYS A 7 3.47 0.49 -7.32
CA LYS A 7 2.65 1.29 -6.39
C LYS A 7 2.33 0.51 -5.15
N PHE A 8 2.66 1.07 -4.00
CA PHE A 8 2.15 0.63 -2.73
C PHE A 8 0.73 1.15 -2.55
N VAL A 9 -0.19 0.27 -2.20
CA VAL A 9 -1.59 0.59 -1.92
C VAL A 9 -1.86 0.22 -0.47
N LEU A 10 -2.05 1.21 0.38
CA LEU A 10 -2.49 1.04 1.77
C LEU A 10 -4.02 1.03 1.79
N TYR A 11 -4.63 -0.02 2.32
CA TYR A 11 -6.09 -0.17 2.37
C TYR A 11 -6.52 -0.75 3.71
N ARG A 12 -7.77 -0.50 4.09
CA ARG A 12 -8.37 -1.05 5.30
C ARG A 12 -9.16 -2.30 4.94
N ASP A 13 -8.68 -3.43 5.40
CA ASP A 13 -9.41 -4.69 5.43
C ASP A 13 -10.30 -4.76 6.67
N PHE A 14 -11.59 -5.07 6.49
CA PHE A 14 -12.55 -5.09 7.59
C PHE A 14 -12.37 -6.29 8.53
N LYS A 15 -11.71 -7.36 8.08
CA LYS A 15 -11.47 -8.56 8.90
C LYS A 15 -10.17 -8.50 9.68
N THR A 16 -9.13 -7.88 9.11
CA THR A 16 -7.76 -7.95 9.60
C THR A 16 -7.13 -6.58 9.88
N GLY A 17 -7.82 -5.48 9.60
CA GLY A 17 -7.33 -4.12 9.82
C GLY A 17 -6.62 -3.53 8.61
N TYR A 18 -5.62 -2.70 8.82
CA TYR A 18 -4.85 -2.04 7.77
C TYR A 18 -3.84 -3.00 7.15
N ARG A 19 -3.78 -3.02 5.81
CA ARG A 19 -2.81 -3.78 5.04
C ARG A 19 -2.30 -2.95 3.87
N TRP A 20 -1.04 -3.14 3.50
CA TRP A 20 -0.49 -2.59 2.28
C TRP A 20 -0.19 -3.71 1.28
N ARG A 21 -0.19 -3.36 -0.01
CA ARG A 21 0.27 -4.24 -1.10
C ARG A 21 1.04 -3.46 -2.16
N LEU A 22 2.11 -4.03 -2.68
CA LEU A 22 2.88 -3.52 -3.81
C LEU A 22 2.34 -4.10 -5.11
N ARG A 23 1.94 -3.23 -6.03
CA ARG A 23 1.43 -3.57 -7.35
C ARG A 23 2.45 -3.18 -8.42
N SER A 24 2.69 -4.07 -9.37
CA SER A 24 3.45 -3.75 -10.57
C SER A 24 2.62 -2.84 -11.51
N PRO A 25 3.26 -2.16 -12.48
CA PRO A 25 2.55 -1.51 -13.58
C PRO A 25 1.63 -2.44 -14.37
N THR A 26 1.97 -3.74 -14.44
CA THR A 26 1.19 -4.78 -15.13
C THR A 26 -0.02 -5.23 -14.31
N GLY A 27 -0.14 -4.80 -13.05
CA GLY A 27 -1.27 -5.09 -12.17
C GLY A 27 -1.06 -6.29 -11.24
N GLU A 28 0.08 -6.97 -11.34
CA GLU A 28 0.47 -8.08 -10.48
C GLU A 28 0.82 -7.60 -9.07
N THR A 29 0.58 -8.44 -8.07
CA THR A 29 0.97 -8.15 -6.69
C THR A 29 2.38 -8.70 -6.46
N LEU A 30 3.35 -7.80 -6.28
CA LEU A 30 4.75 -8.17 -6.08
C LEU A 30 5.07 -8.45 -4.61
N ALA A 31 4.42 -7.71 -3.71
CA ALA A 31 4.57 -7.87 -2.26
C ALA A 31 3.28 -7.45 -1.56
N ALA A 32 3.06 -7.96 -0.35
CA ALA A 32 1.97 -7.54 0.50
C ALA A 32 2.35 -7.67 1.97
N SER A 33 1.68 -6.90 2.82
CA SER A 33 1.84 -7.02 4.27
C SER A 33 1.42 -8.42 4.72
N ALA A 34 2.35 -9.11 5.39
CA ALA A 34 2.13 -10.47 5.89
C ALA A 34 1.04 -10.50 6.97
N SER A 35 0.97 -9.46 7.80
CA SER A 35 0.08 -9.37 8.96
C SER A 35 -0.83 -8.14 8.86
N GLY A 36 -2.11 -8.33 9.16
CA GLY A 36 -3.04 -7.20 9.26
C GLY A 36 -2.73 -6.37 10.51
N HIS A 37 -2.62 -5.05 10.35
CA HIS A 37 -2.34 -4.12 11.44
C HIS A 37 -3.63 -3.55 11.99
N ARG A 38 -3.79 -3.44 13.31
CA ARG A 38 -4.99 -2.82 13.90
C ARG A 38 -5.06 -1.32 13.63
N GLU A 39 -3.92 -0.66 13.54
CA GLU A 39 -3.79 0.79 13.40
C GLU A 39 -3.17 1.18 12.05
N LYS A 40 -3.65 2.29 11.48
CA LYS A 40 -3.15 2.81 10.21
C LYS A 40 -1.68 3.18 10.32
N SER A 41 -1.30 3.86 11.40
CA SER A 41 0.06 4.34 11.64
C SER A 41 1.08 3.21 11.71
N ALA A 42 0.72 2.07 12.32
CA ALA A 42 1.56 0.88 12.37
C ALA A 42 1.79 0.29 10.96
N CYS A 43 0.72 0.20 10.16
CA CYS A 43 0.80 -0.25 8.78
C CYS A 43 1.60 0.72 7.89
N GLU A 44 1.46 2.03 8.13
CA GLU A 44 2.17 3.07 7.38
C GLU A 44 3.66 3.11 7.73
N ALA A 45 4.03 2.83 8.99
CA ALA A 45 5.42 2.68 9.41
C ALA A 45 6.08 1.49 8.72
N GLU A 46 5.43 0.31 8.73
CA GLU A 46 5.91 -0.87 7.99
C GLU A 46 6.04 -0.56 6.50
N LEU A 47 5.01 0.04 5.91
CA LEU A 47 5.01 0.43 4.49
C LEU A 47 6.17 1.36 4.14
N ARG A 48 6.50 2.35 4.99
CA ARG A 48 7.61 3.29 4.73
C ARG A 48 8.97 2.58 4.70
N ILE A 49 9.16 1.56 5.54
CA ILE A 49 10.39 0.75 5.53
C ILE A 49 10.53 0.06 4.17
N PHE A 50 9.47 -0.58 3.68
CA PHE A 50 9.48 -1.21 2.35
C PHE A 50 9.60 -0.19 1.22
N ALA A 51 8.92 0.95 1.32
CA ALA A 51 8.99 1.99 0.30
C ALA A 51 10.40 2.59 0.16
N ALA A 52 11.19 2.63 1.24
CA ALA A 52 12.59 3.05 1.19
C ALA A 52 13.46 2.12 0.33
N ASP A 53 13.16 0.82 0.32
CA ASP A 53 13.86 -0.19 -0.49
C ASP A 53 13.42 -0.19 -1.97
N HIS A 54 12.29 0.45 -2.26
CA HIS A 54 11.69 0.52 -3.59
C HIS A 54 11.67 1.95 -4.14
N PRO A 55 12.82 2.51 -4.54
CA PRO A 55 12.88 3.86 -5.10
C PRO A 55 12.02 3.95 -6.36
N GLY A 56 11.18 4.99 -6.42
CA GLY A 56 10.23 5.20 -7.52
C GLY A 56 8.89 4.46 -7.35
N ALA A 57 8.68 3.74 -6.25
CA ALA A 57 7.37 3.22 -5.94
C ALA A 57 6.48 4.30 -5.28
N GLY A 58 5.33 4.59 -5.89
CA GLY A 58 4.39 5.55 -5.33
C GLY A 58 3.58 4.95 -4.18
N ILE A 59 3.27 5.73 -3.14
CA ILE A 59 2.37 5.33 -2.06
C ILE A 59 0.97 5.89 -2.35
N LEU A 60 -0.02 5.01 -2.40
CA LEU A 60 -1.44 5.32 -2.55
C LEU A 60 -2.16 4.92 -1.26
N ASP A 61 -2.67 5.90 -0.53
CA ASP A 61 -3.54 5.66 0.61
C ASP A 61 -5.00 5.52 0.17
N ALA A 62 -5.50 4.29 0.13
CA ALA A 62 -6.89 3.94 -0.16
C ALA A 62 -7.70 3.70 1.13
N THR A 63 -7.17 4.08 2.30
CA THR A 63 -7.90 4.00 3.59
C THR A 63 -8.85 5.17 3.78
N ALA A 64 -8.55 6.32 3.19
CA ALA A 64 -9.49 7.41 3.03
C ALA A 64 -10.62 6.88 2.14
N ARG A 65 -11.77 6.56 2.77
CA ARG A 65 -13.02 6.29 2.06
C ARG A 65 -13.16 7.36 0.99
N GLY A 66 -13.22 6.96 -0.27
CA GLY A 66 -13.71 7.83 -1.31
C GLY A 66 -15.12 8.26 -0.88
N THR A 67 -15.27 9.51 -0.50
CA THR A 67 -16.56 10.19 -0.54
C THR A 67 -16.92 10.27 -2.02
N VAL A 68 -17.58 9.22 -2.51
CA VAL A 68 -18.45 9.32 -3.67
C VAL A 68 -19.84 9.54 -3.09
N GLY A 69 -20.33 10.77 -3.21
CA GLY A 69 -21.58 11.25 -2.61
C GLY A 69 -21.42 12.67 -2.11
#